data_AF-A0A1F5IRV5-F1
#
_entry.id   AF-A0A1F5IRV5-F1
#
_cell.length_a   1.000
_cell.length_b   1.000
_cell.length_c   1.000
_cell.angle_alpha   90.00
_cell.angle_beta   90.00
_cell.angle_gamma   90.00
#
_symmetry.space_group_name_H-M   'P 1'
#
loop_
_entity.id
_entity.type
_entity.pdbx_description
1 polymer ?
#
loop_
_entity_poly.entity_id
_entity_poly.type
_entity_poly.pdbx_seq_one_letter_code
_entity_poly.pdbx_strand_id
1 'polypeptide(L)' 'MAQQNFAVEVKSLPDVIQASWQSPLDLWVYADGVNQANAQAVADKVILLAQTDLGQSLCVHVHNGDFNPLATKCWSSL' A
#
# COMPACT_ATOMS: atom_id res chain seq x y z
N MET A 1 -3.87 -16.50 0.25
CA MET A 1 -5.25 -16.00 0.11
C MET A 1 -5.43 -14.62 0.75
N ALA A 2 -5.10 -14.43 2.04
CA ALA A 2 -5.24 -13.13 2.72
C ALA A 2 -4.53 -11.97 2.00
N GLN A 3 -3.26 -12.12 1.62
CA GLN A 3 -2.50 -11.08 0.90
C GLN A 3 -3.06 -10.73 -0.49
N GLN A 4 -3.56 -11.71 -1.24
CA GLN A 4 -4.18 -11.46 -2.54
C GLN A 4 -5.48 -10.66 -2.38
N ASN A 5 -6.33 -11.04 -1.42
CA ASN A 5 -7.56 -10.31 -1.13
C ASN A 5 -7.25 -8.90 -0.65
N PHE A 6 -6.25 -8.74 0.21
CA PHE A 6 -5.79 -7.43 0.68
C PHE A 6 -5.30 -6.54 -0.47
N ALA A 7 -4.52 -7.06 -1.41
CA ALA A 7 -4.09 -6.27 -2.58
C ALA A 7 -5.28 -5.84 -3.46
N VAL A 8 -6.31 -6.68 -3.60
CA VAL A 8 -7.57 -6.32 -4.31
C VAL A 8 -8.33 -5.21 -3.58
N GLU A 9 -8.37 -5.27 -2.25
CA GLU A 9 -8.97 -4.24 -1.41
C GLU A 9 -8.22 -2.91 -1.51
N VAL A 10 -6.89 -2.94 -1.42
CA VAL A 10 -6.05 -1.74 -1.61
C VAL A 10 -6.24 -1.12 -2.98
N LYS A 11 -6.39 -1.94 -4.04
CA LYS A 11 -6.70 -1.46 -5.39
C LYS A 11 -8.07 -0.76 -5.48
N SER A 12 -8.99 -1.05 -4.56
CA SER A 12 -10.30 -0.40 -4.52
C SER A 12 -10.27 0.99 -3.86
N LEU A 13 -9.12 1.42 -3.33
CA LEU A 13 -8.95 2.78 -2.82
C LEU A 13 -8.94 3.80 -3.96
N PRO A 14 -9.36 5.06 -3.70
CA PRO A 14 -9.24 6.14 -4.67
C PRO A 14 -7.82 6.31 -5.16
N ASP A 15 -7.68 6.62 -6.45
CA ASP A 15 -6.42 6.92 -7.13
C ASP A 15 -5.43 5.75 -7.24
N VAL A 16 -5.71 4.59 -6.62
CA VAL A 16 -4.88 3.38 -6.74
C VAL A 16 -5.23 2.63 -8.02
N ILE A 17 -4.23 2.44 -8.88
CA ILE A 17 -4.34 1.68 -10.13
C ILE A 17 -4.01 0.21 -9.91
N GLN A 18 -3.01 -0.06 -9.07
CA GLN A 18 -2.53 -1.41 -8.81
C GLN A 18 -1.92 -1.51 -7.41
N ALA A 19 -2.10 -2.67 -6.78
CA ALA A 19 -1.34 -3.07 -5.60
C ALA A 19 -0.77 -4.48 -5.82
N SER A 20 0.52 -4.66 -5.54
CA SER A 20 1.22 -5.93 -5.75
C SER A 20 2.24 -6.16 -4.65
N TRP A 21 2.24 -7.37 -4.09
CA TRP A 21 3.27 -7.80 -3.17
C TRP A 21 4.55 -8.08 -3.93
N GLN A 22 5.66 -7.47 -3.50
CA GLN A 22 7.02 -7.78 -3.98
C GLN A 22 7.71 -8.79 -3.06
N SER A 23 7.34 -8.78 -1.79
CA SER A 23 7.75 -9.77 -0.80
C SER A 23 6.58 -10.03 0.17
N PRO A 24 6.68 -11.01 1.07
CA PRO A 24 5.68 -11.20 2.11
C PRO A 24 5.47 -9.97 3.01
N LEU A 25 6.42 -9.04 3.07
CA LEU A 25 6.33 -7.83 3.89
C LEU A 25 6.27 -6.55 3.06
N ASP A 26 6.50 -6.59 1.74
CA ASP A 26 6.58 -5.40 0.91
C ASP A 26 5.41 -5.34 -0.07
N LEU A 27 4.50 -4.41 0.16
CA LEU A 27 3.39 -4.11 -0.74
C LEU A 27 3.69 -2.84 -1.55
N TRP A 28 3.68 -2.98 -2.87
CA TRP A 28 3.86 -1.87 -3.80
C TRP A 28 2.50 -1.42 -4.31
N VAL A 29 2.25 -0.12 -4.22
CA VAL A 29 1.00 0.52 -4.59
C VAL A 29 1.29 1.56 -5.65
N TYR A 30 0.79 1.31 -6.85
CA TYR A 30 0.78 2.30 -7.92
C TYR A 30 -0.48 3.14 -7.79
N ALA A 31 -0.32 4.44 -7.54
CA ALA A 31 -1.40 5.42 -7.60
C ALA A 31 -1.12 6.48 -8.67
N ASP A 32 -2.08 6.76 -9.54
CA ASP A 32 -1.89 7.68 -10.67
C ASP A 32 -2.05 9.15 -10.24
N GLY A 33 -1.24 10.04 -10.81
CA GLY A 33 -1.31 11.48 -10.57
C GLY A 33 -1.06 11.94 -9.14
N VAL A 34 -0.60 11.07 -8.23
CA VAL A 34 -0.38 11.44 -6.82
C VAL A 34 0.94 12.21 -6.64
N ASN A 35 0.89 13.23 -5.79
CA ASN A 35 2.07 13.89 -5.23
C ASN A 35 2.48 13.23 -3.90
N GLN A 36 3.57 13.70 -3.28
CA GLN A 36 4.06 13.14 -2.02
C GLN A 36 3.04 13.14 -0.88
N ALA A 37 2.26 14.21 -0.71
CA ALA A 37 1.26 14.30 0.37
C ALA A 37 0.10 13.32 0.15
N ASN A 38 -0.39 13.22 -1.08
CA ASN A 38 -1.41 12.23 -1.45
C ASN A 38 -0.88 10.80 -1.31
N ALA A 39 0.37 10.53 -1.71
CA ALA A 39 1.01 9.23 -1.56
C ALA A 39 1.16 8.82 -0.09
N GLN A 40 1.49 9.76 0.80
CA GLN A 40 1.51 9.52 2.25
C GLN A 40 0.12 9.18 2.79
N ALA A 41 -0.93 9.89 2.37
CA ALA A 41 -2.29 9.59 2.77
C ALA A 41 -2.77 8.21 2.27
N VAL A 42 -2.36 7.80 1.07
CA VAL A 42 -2.60 6.43 0.57
C VAL A 42 -1.88 5.42 1.44
N ALA A 43 -0.59 5.61 1.70
CA ALA A 43 0.19 4.71 2.56
C ALA A 43 -0.44 4.57 3.96
N ASP A 44 -0.90 5.69 4.55
CA ASP A 44 -1.58 5.70 5.86
C ASP A 44 -2.86 4.87 5.86
N LYS A 45 -3.70 5.03 4.82
CA LYS A 45 -4.93 4.25 4.67
C LYS A 45 -4.65 2.77 4.52
N VAL A 46 -3.66 2.40 3.70
CA VAL A 46 -3.28 1.00 3.50
C VAL A 46 -2.74 0.38 4.80
N ILE A 47 -1.94 1.12 5.57
CA ILE A 47 -1.47 0.66 6.88
C ILE A 47 -2.64 0.46 7.85
N LEU A 48 -3.61 1.37 7.87
CA LEU A 48 -4.80 1.21 8.72
C LEU A 48 -5.62 -0.04 8.32
N LEU A 49 -5.85 -0.24 7.02
CA LEU A 49 -6.51 -1.46 6.52
C LEU A 49 -5.72 -2.71 6.88
N ALA A 50 -4.40 -2.66 6.83
CA ALA A 50 -3.60 -3.81 7.20
C ALA A 50 -3.71 -4.15 8.70
N GLN A 51 -3.85 -3.14 9.55
CA GLN A 51 -4.08 -3.33 10.98
C GLN A 51 -5.45 -3.94 11.26
N THR A 52 -6.48 -3.58 10.50
CA THR A 52 -7.85 -4.07 10.70
C THR A 52 -8.11 -5.43 10.05
N ASP A 53 -7.67 -5.60 8.80
CA ASP A 53 -8.16 -6.69 7.93
C ASP A 53 -7.09 -7.74 7.62
N LEU A 54 -5.81 -7.35 7.57
CA LEU A 54 -4.70 -8.29 7.30
C LEU A 54 -4.12 -8.88 8.59
N GLY A 55 -3.92 -8.06 9.63
CA GLY A 55 -3.31 -8.46 10.90
C GLY A 55 -1.82 -8.84 10.81
N GLN A 56 -1.15 -8.49 9.70
CA GLN A 56 0.25 -8.83 9.43
C GLN A 56 1.10 -7.57 9.25
N SER A 57 2.32 -7.56 9.80
CA SER A 57 3.33 -6.53 9.51
C SER A 57 3.59 -6.40 8.01
N LEU A 58 3.73 -5.15 7.54
CA LEU A 58 4.19 -4.85 6.18
C LEU A 58 4.79 -3.43 6.06
N CYS A 59 5.46 -3.20 4.95
CA CYS A 59 5.84 -1.91 4.38
C CYS A 59 5.03 -1.65 3.11
N VAL A 60 4.44 -0.45 3.01
CA VAL A 60 3.70 0.03 1.84
C VAL A 60 4.58 1.04 1.12
N HIS A 61 4.82 0.80 -0.16
CA HIS A 61 5.57 1.69 -1.05
C HIS A 61 4.61 2.26 -2.09
N VAL A 62 4.33 3.56 -2.02
CA VAL A 62 3.43 4.23 -2.96
C VAL A 62 4.26 4.96 -4.02
N HIS A 63 4.03 4.65 -5.29
CA HIS A 63 4.70 5.27 -6.44
C HIS A 63 3.68 5.71 -7.50
N ASN A 64 4.11 6.57 -8.42
CA ASN A 64 3.28 7.10 -9.51
C ASN A 64 3.58 6.45 -10.88
N GLY A 65 4.05 5.21 -10.85
CA GLY A 65 4.33 4.41 -12.05
C GLY A 65 5.80 4.36 -12.49
N ASP A 66 6.66 5.20 -11.90
CA ASP A 66 8.11 5.20 -12.14
C ASP A 66 8.91 4.20 -11.28
N PHE A 67 8.21 3.48 -10.40
CA PHE A 67 8.77 2.54 -9.42
C PHE A 67 9.72 3.20 -8.39
N ASN A 68 9.74 4.53 -8.27
CA ASN A 68 10.37 5.24 -7.17
C ASN A 68 9.30 5.60 -6.13
N PRO A 69 9.40 5.09 -4.89
CA PRO A 69 8.41 5.40 -3.87
C PRO A 69 8.39 6.89 -3.53
N LEU A 70 7.25 7.54 -3.73
CA LEU A 70 6.97 8.90 -3.25
C LEU A 70 6.70 8.90 -1.75
N ALA A 71 6.13 7.80 -1.25
CA ALA A 71 5.91 7.57 0.17
C ALA A 71 6.23 6.11 0.51
N THR A 72 6.82 5.89 1.68
CA THR A 72 6.98 4.57 2.26
C THR A 72 6.56 4.62 3.71
N LYS A 73 5.73 3.66 4.13
CA LYS A 73 5.33 3.52 5.53
C LYS A 73 5.29 2.05 5.91
N CYS A 74 5.86 1.74 7.07
CA CYS A 74 5.85 0.40 7.61
C CYS A 74 5.05 0.36 8.91
N TRP A 75 4.43 -0.78 9.17
CA TRP A 75 3.88 -1.09 10.48
C TRP A 75 4.26 -2.51 10.89
N SER A 76 4.27 -2.74 12.20
CA SER A 76 4.51 -4.05 12.76
C SER A 76 3.50 -4.33 13.86
N SER A 77 3.03 -5.57 13.95
CA SER A 77 2.07 -6.03 14.96
C SER A 77 2.72 -6.46 16.29
N LEU A 78 3.93 -5.95 16.59
CA LEU A 78 4.66 -6.25 17.84
C LEU A 78 3.86 -5.90 19.09
#